data_AF-A0A820PPN5-F1
#
_entry.id   AF-A0A820PPN5-F1
#
_cell.length_a   1.000
_cell.length_b   1.000
_cell.length_c   1.000
_cell.angle_alpha   90.00
_cell.angle_beta   90.00
_cell.angle_gamma   90.00
#
_symmetry.space_group_name_H-M   'P 1'
#
loop_
_entity.id
_entity.type
_entity.pdbx_description
1 polymer ?
#
loop_
_entity_poly.entity_id
_entity_poly.type
_entity_poly.pdbx_seq_one_letter_code
_entity_poly.pdbx_strand_id
1 'polypeptide(L)'
;SLTIPTSVICPRFLVEVSELGPAKRHIEIELPKGQTYRTGDYLAVLPTNPTEVVQRVFKRFDLSADTQIKILSTTETFLPTGYPVSASEILTGYVELTQPISRKQVETLATLCNDEKEKTQLESLGGDAYQAEILNKRLSTLDILELYPSCDLSFPQYLRMLPSLRVRQY
;
A
#
# COMPACT_ATOMS: atom_id res chain seq x y z
N SER A 1 18.94 -6.00 6.87
CA SER A 1 18.97 -4.87 7.82
C SER A 1 17.94 -5.15 8.89
N LEU A 2 18.32 -5.22 10.18
CA LEU A 2 17.33 -5.33 11.25
C LEU A 2 16.62 -3.97 11.39
N THR A 3 15.30 -3.95 11.20
CA THR A 3 14.47 -2.82 11.63
C THR A 3 14.45 -2.81 13.15
N ILE A 4 14.99 -1.76 13.77
CA ILE A 4 15.01 -1.64 15.22
C ILE A 4 13.81 -0.76 15.62
N PRO A 5 12.84 -1.28 16.38
CA PRO A 5 11.73 -0.45 16.84
C PRO A 5 12.27 0.65 17.76
N THR A 6 11.73 1.85 17.61
CA THR A 6 12.04 2.97 18.48
C THR A 6 10.83 3.86 18.72
N SER A 7 10.88 4.65 19.79
CA SER A 7 9.77 5.48 20.25
C SER A 7 9.78 6.85 19.60
N VAL A 8 8.60 7.33 19.21
CA VAL A 8 8.39 8.74 18.85
C VAL A 8 8.11 9.51 20.14
N ILE A 9 8.92 10.53 20.41
CA ILE A 9 8.87 11.30 21.65
C ILE A 9 7.84 12.43 21.56
N CYS A 10 7.83 13.18 20.46
CA CYS A 10 6.94 14.34 20.31
C CYS A 10 6.61 14.64 18.84
N PRO A 11 5.36 14.39 18.40
CA PRO A 11 4.86 14.92 17.14
C PRO A 11 4.25 16.31 17.37
N ARG A 12 4.85 17.37 16.82
CA ARG A 12 4.24 18.72 16.81
C ARG A 12 4.07 19.26 15.40
N PHE A 13 2.97 19.98 15.16
CA PHE A 13 2.78 20.69 13.90
C PHE A 13 3.70 21.90 13.84
N LEU A 14 4.39 22.04 12.71
CA LEU A 14 5.10 23.27 12.34
C LEU A 14 4.18 24.15 11.49
N VAL A 15 3.37 23.54 10.64
CA VAL A 15 2.38 24.19 9.78
C VAL A 15 1.16 23.28 9.70
N GLU A 16 -0.03 23.85 9.91
CA GLU A 16 -1.30 23.13 9.71
C GLU A 16 -1.65 23.01 8.23
N VAL A 17 -2.61 22.15 7.90
CA VAL A 17 -3.12 22.06 6.53
C VAL A 17 -3.75 23.40 6.15
N SER A 18 -3.40 23.94 4.99
CA SER A 18 -3.97 25.18 4.46
C SER A 18 -3.98 25.16 2.94
N GLU A 19 -4.56 26.19 2.32
CA GLU A 19 -4.49 26.40 0.87
C GLU A 19 -3.04 26.50 0.35
N LEU A 20 -2.10 26.85 1.23
CA LEU A 20 -0.67 26.96 0.91
C LEU A 20 0.06 25.61 0.88
N GLY A 21 -0.58 24.52 1.34
CA GLY A 21 -0.02 23.18 1.22
C GLY A 21 -0.30 22.24 2.40
N PRO A 22 0.29 21.04 2.37
CA PRO A 22 0.07 20.02 3.38
C PRO A 22 0.70 20.41 4.72
N ALA A 23 0.18 19.80 5.79
CA ALA A 23 0.74 19.98 7.12
C ALA A 23 2.22 19.55 7.18
N LYS A 24 3.01 20.33 7.91
CA LYS A 24 4.41 20.02 8.23
C LYS A 24 4.51 19.61 9.69
N ARG A 25 5.26 18.54 9.96
CA ARG A 25 5.42 17.99 11.31
C ARG A 25 6.89 17.97 11.70
N HIS A 26 7.16 18.27 12.96
CA HIS A 26 8.41 17.96 13.63
C HIS A 26 8.19 16.70 14.45
N ILE A 27 9.10 15.74 14.31
CA ILE A 27 9.04 14.44 14.98
C ILE A 27 10.38 14.22 15.67
N GLU A 28 10.35 14.05 16.97
CA GLU A 28 11.51 13.64 17.76
C GLU A 28 11.48 12.12 17.94
N ILE A 29 12.62 11.47 17.71
CA ILE A 29 12.76 10.02 17.72
C ILE A 29 13.88 9.65 18.68
N GLU A 30 13.59 8.74 19.61
CA GLU A 30 14.61 8.19 20.47
C GLU A 30 15.54 7.30 19.64
N LEU A 31 16.85 7.32 19.89
CA LEU A 31 17.75 6.38 19.24
C LEU A 31 17.83 5.08 20.07
N PRO A 32 17.76 3.90 19.42
CA PRO A 32 18.00 2.65 20.11
C PRO A 32 19.36 2.65 20.82
N LYS A 33 19.43 1.97 21.97
CA LYS A 33 20.65 1.89 22.76
C LYS A 33 21.84 1.43 21.91
N GLY A 34 22.92 2.22 21.93
CA GLY A 34 24.14 1.94 21.19
C GLY A 34 24.17 2.46 19.75
N GLN A 35 23.10 3.08 19.26
CA GLN A 35 23.15 3.86 18.02
C GLN A 35 23.68 5.27 18.27
N THR A 36 24.41 5.78 17.29
CA THR A 36 24.87 7.17 17.20
C THR A 36 24.58 7.69 15.81
N TYR A 37 24.38 8.99 15.68
CA TYR A 37 24.20 9.66 14.39
C TYR A 37 25.01 10.96 14.35
N ARG A 38 25.19 11.51 13.16
CA ARG A 38 25.78 12.82 12.92
C ARG A 38 24.81 13.68 12.12
N THR A 39 24.99 15.00 12.23
CA THR A 39 24.28 15.94 11.36
C THR A 39 24.58 15.63 9.90
N GLY A 40 23.53 15.47 9.10
CA GLY A 40 23.62 15.10 7.69
C GLY A 40 23.36 13.62 7.40
N ASP A 41 23.29 12.77 8.43
CA ASP A 41 22.85 11.37 8.26
C ASP A 41 21.33 11.30 7.98
N TYR A 42 20.92 10.26 7.25
CA TYR A 42 19.51 10.01 6.92
C TYR A 42 18.86 9.05 7.92
N LEU A 43 17.59 9.31 8.24
CA LEU A 43 16.76 8.36 8.96
C LEU A 43 15.95 7.50 7.97
N ALA A 44 16.20 6.19 8.01
CA ALA A 44 15.45 5.20 7.24
C ALA A 44 14.28 4.64 8.06
N VAL A 45 13.05 4.94 7.64
CA VAL A 45 11.81 4.50 8.30
C VAL A 45 11.07 3.49 7.41
N LEU A 46 10.81 2.29 7.94
CA LEU A 46 9.87 1.35 7.31
C LEU A 46 8.46 1.64 7.86
N PRO A 47 7.51 2.11 7.03
CA PRO A 47 6.16 2.39 7.49
C PRO A 47 5.36 1.09 7.73
N THR A 48 4.12 1.24 8.19
CA THR A 48 3.09 0.19 8.16
C THR A 48 1.83 0.75 7.51
N ASN A 49 1.04 -0.11 6.88
CA ASN A 49 -0.26 0.31 6.34
C ASN A 49 -1.26 0.58 7.48
N PRO A 50 -2.12 1.61 7.35
CA PRO A 50 -3.17 1.86 8.33
C PRO A 50 -4.13 0.67 8.46
N THR A 51 -4.55 0.36 9.69
CA THR A 51 -5.47 -0.75 9.97
C THR A 51 -6.77 -0.68 9.17
N GLU A 52 -7.31 0.52 8.96
CA GLU A 52 -8.53 0.74 8.18
C GLU A 52 -8.38 0.26 6.72
N VAL A 53 -7.22 0.52 6.09
CA VAL A 53 -6.95 0.09 4.72
C VAL A 53 -6.81 -1.44 4.67
N VAL A 54 -6.15 -2.04 5.66
CA VAL A 54 -6.04 -3.50 5.77
C VAL A 54 -7.43 -4.12 5.92
N GLN A 55 -8.30 -3.57 6.77
CA GLN A 55 -9.67 -4.06 6.96
C GLN A 55 -10.51 -4.01 5.68
N ARG A 56 -10.33 -2.97 4.85
CA ARG A 56 -10.99 -2.88 3.54
C ARG A 56 -10.57 -4.02 2.62
N VAL A 57 -9.28 -4.40 2.61
CA VAL A 57 -8.81 -5.57 1.85
C VAL A 57 -9.47 -6.85 2.36
N PHE A 58 -9.51 -7.08 3.67
CA PHE A 58 -10.18 -8.26 4.25
C PHE A 58 -11.64 -8.33 3.81
N LYS A 59 -12.36 -7.21 3.85
CA LYS A 59 -13.75 -7.12 3.40
C LYS A 59 -13.90 -7.40 1.90
N ARG A 60 -13.03 -6.83 1.04
CA ARG A 60 -13.12 -6.98 -0.42
C ARG A 60 -12.89 -8.41 -0.90
N PHE A 61 -12.05 -9.16 -0.19
CA PHE A 61 -11.68 -10.53 -0.54
C PHE A 61 -12.28 -11.59 0.39
N ASP A 62 -13.23 -11.20 1.24
CA ASP A 62 -13.90 -12.09 2.21
C ASP A 62 -12.93 -12.93 3.06
N LEU A 63 -11.87 -12.29 3.56
CA LEU A 63 -10.86 -12.95 4.37
C LEU A 63 -11.26 -12.94 5.85
N SER A 64 -11.04 -14.06 6.52
CA SER A 64 -11.19 -14.14 7.98
C SER A 64 -9.94 -13.65 8.71
N ALA A 65 -10.08 -13.15 9.94
CA ALA A 65 -8.98 -12.61 10.74
C ALA A 65 -7.84 -13.64 11.02
N ASP A 66 -8.16 -14.93 11.01
CA ASP A 66 -7.25 -16.05 11.21
C ASP A 66 -6.62 -16.57 9.90
N THR A 67 -6.93 -15.96 8.75
CA THR A 67 -6.40 -16.36 7.44
C THR A 67 -4.86 -16.42 7.46
N GLN A 68 -4.33 -17.60 7.14
CA GLN A 68 -2.90 -17.84 6.94
C GLN A 68 -2.59 -18.03 5.45
N ILE A 69 -1.51 -17.41 4.99
CA ILE A 69 -1.04 -17.47 3.61
C ILE A 69 0.32 -18.14 3.60
N LYS A 70 0.47 -19.18 2.78
CA LYS A 70 1.78 -19.77 2.48
C LYS A 70 2.14 -19.43 1.04
N ILE A 71 3.18 -18.63 0.86
CA ILE A 71 3.65 -18.25 -0.47
C ILE A 71 4.76 -19.21 -0.88
N LEU A 72 4.59 -19.78 -2.07
CA LEU A 72 5.60 -20.57 -2.77
C LEU A 72 6.10 -19.75 -3.95
N SER A 73 7.41 -19.56 -4.04
CA SER A 73 8.03 -18.84 -5.15
C SER A 73 9.25 -19.61 -5.63
N THR A 74 9.41 -19.69 -6.94
CA THR A 74 10.62 -20.20 -7.59
C THR A 74 11.60 -19.09 -7.95
N THR A 75 11.20 -17.82 -7.78
CA THR A 75 12.01 -16.64 -8.01
C THR A 75 12.16 -15.81 -6.74
N GLU A 76 13.17 -14.94 -6.70
CA GLU A 76 13.35 -14.00 -5.61
C GLU A 76 12.12 -13.09 -5.44
N THR A 77 11.69 -12.89 -4.21
CA THR A 77 10.54 -12.06 -3.84
C THR A 77 10.79 -11.43 -2.48
N PHE A 78 10.21 -10.25 -2.25
CA PHE A 78 10.23 -9.58 -0.94
C PHE A 78 9.24 -10.19 0.05
N LEU A 79 8.32 -11.04 -0.42
CA LEU A 79 7.32 -11.70 0.42
C LEU A 79 7.94 -12.90 1.16
N PRO A 80 7.45 -13.22 2.37
CA PRO A 80 7.90 -14.39 3.10
C PRO A 80 7.48 -15.66 2.35
N THR A 81 8.41 -16.60 2.17
CA THR A 81 8.17 -17.83 1.41
C THR A 81 8.48 -19.08 2.23
N GLY A 82 7.78 -20.18 1.93
CA GLY A 82 8.07 -21.49 2.51
C GLY A 82 7.38 -21.80 3.85
N TYR A 83 6.78 -20.82 4.52
CA TYR A 83 6.04 -21.01 5.77
C TYR A 83 4.72 -20.21 5.80
N PRO A 84 3.73 -20.61 6.62
CA PRO A 84 2.49 -19.85 6.80
C PRO A 84 2.75 -18.52 7.52
N VAL A 85 2.17 -17.44 7.00
CA VAL A 85 2.19 -16.09 7.58
C VAL A 85 0.76 -15.53 7.56
N SER A 86 0.38 -14.77 8.59
CA SER A 86 -0.97 -14.21 8.63
C SER A 86 -1.20 -13.22 7.48
N ALA A 87 -2.42 -13.21 6.92
CA ALA A 87 -2.79 -12.24 5.90
C ALA A 87 -2.64 -10.81 6.40
N SER A 88 -2.95 -10.57 7.68
CA SER A 88 -2.79 -9.26 8.30
C SER A 88 -1.33 -8.80 8.32
N GLU A 89 -0.38 -9.69 8.62
CA GLU A 89 1.04 -9.32 8.67
C GLU A 89 1.55 -8.93 7.28
N ILE A 90 1.21 -9.73 6.25
CA ILE A 90 1.56 -9.43 4.86
C ILE A 90 1.01 -8.07 4.43
N LEU A 91 -0.28 -7.83 4.66
CA LEU A 91 -0.96 -6.60 4.25
C LEU A 91 -0.51 -5.38 5.06
N THR A 92 -0.11 -5.54 6.32
CA THR A 92 0.37 -4.43 7.15
C THR A 92 1.80 -4.01 6.80
N GLY A 93 2.70 -4.98 6.55
CA GLY A 93 4.14 -4.74 6.58
C GLY A 93 4.92 -4.99 5.29
N TYR A 94 4.35 -5.71 4.30
CA TYR A 94 5.13 -6.16 3.14
C TYR A 94 4.78 -5.44 1.83
N VAL A 95 3.55 -4.97 1.66
CA VAL A 95 3.03 -4.44 0.38
C VAL A 95 2.50 -3.01 0.48
N GLU A 96 2.57 -2.21 -0.57
CA GLU A 96 1.97 -0.87 -0.62
C GLU A 96 0.47 -0.94 -1.00
N LEU A 97 -0.44 -0.66 -0.06
CA LEU A 97 -1.89 -0.74 -0.32
C LEU A 97 -2.48 0.54 -0.94
N THR A 98 -1.84 1.69 -0.71
CA THR A 98 -2.39 3.01 -1.07
C THR A 98 -1.68 3.67 -2.25
N GLN A 99 -0.82 2.93 -2.96
CA GLN A 99 -0.16 3.46 -4.16
C GLN A 99 -1.19 3.59 -5.30
N PRO A 100 -1.18 4.70 -6.06
CA PRO A 100 -2.05 4.83 -7.23
C PRO A 100 -1.89 3.66 -8.19
N ILE A 101 -3.00 3.10 -8.64
CA ILE A 101 -3.01 2.02 -9.62
C ILE A 101 -2.35 2.48 -10.92
N SER A 102 -1.52 1.63 -11.52
CA SER A 102 -0.88 1.88 -12.82
C SER A 102 -1.84 1.61 -13.98
N ARG A 103 -1.60 2.25 -15.14
CA ARG A 103 -2.37 1.98 -16.38
C ARG A 103 -2.44 0.49 -16.73
N LYS A 104 -1.31 -0.21 -16.65
CA LYS A 104 -1.24 -1.66 -16.91
C LYS A 104 -2.13 -2.47 -15.96
N GLN A 105 -2.20 -2.08 -14.69
CA GLN A 105 -3.09 -2.72 -13.73
C GLN A 105 -4.56 -2.42 -14.04
N VAL A 106 -4.91 -1.19 -14.44
CA VAL A 106 -6.27 -0.82 -14.89
C VAL A 106 -6.69 -1.66 -16.10
N GLU A 107 -5.83 -1.76 -17.12
CA GLU A 107 -6.04 -2.62 -18.30
C GLU A 107 -6.26 -4.08 -17.88
N THR A 108 -5.46 -4.59 -16.95
CA THR A 108 -5.62 -5.95 -16.41
C THR A 108 -6.98 -6.12 -15.74
N LEU A 109 -7.39 -5.17 -14.90
CA LEU A 109 -8.71 -5.22 -14.25
C LEU A 109 -9.84 -5.21 -15.25
N ALA A 110 -9.80 -4.36 -16.28
CA ALA A 110 -10.83 -4.28 -17.31
C ALA A 110 -11.10 -5.65 -17.99
N THR A 111 -10.06 -6.48 -18.16
CA THR A 111 -10.19 -7.84 -18.72
C THR A 111 -10.84 -8.85 -17.77
N LEU A 112 -10.92 -8.54 -16.48
CA LEU A 112 -11.47 -9.39 -15.43
C LEU A 112 -12.89 -8.97 -15.01
N CYS A 113 -13.44 -7.89 -15.58
CA CYS A 113 -14.77 -7.39 -15.25
C CYS A 113 -15.83 -8.08 -16.11
N ASN A 114 -16.90 -8.53 -15.44
CA ASN A 114 -18.02 -9.23 -16.09
C ASN A 114 -19.10 -8.27 -16.61
N ASP A 115 -19.14 -7.02 -16.13
CA ASP A 115 -20.06 -5.99 -16.62
C ASP A 115 -19.40 -5.15 -17.73
N GLU A 116 -20.03 -5.11 -18.90
CA GLU A 116 -19.50 -4.39 -20.08
C GLU A 116 -19.44 -2.87 -19.87
N LYS A 117 -20.30 -2.29 -19.03
CA LYS A 117 -20.24 -0.85 -18.72
C LYS A 117 -19.05 -0.54 -17.83
N GLU A 118 -18.84 -1.33 -16.77
CA GLU A 118 -17.68 -1.21 -15.88
C GLU A 118 -16.37 -1.38 -16.66
N LYS A 119 -16.32 -2.36 -17.56
CA LYS A 119 -15.18 -2.56 -18.46
C LYS A 119 -14.89 -1.33 -19.33
N THR A 120 -15.91 -0.80 -20.01
CA THR A 120 -15.76 0.41 -20.85
C THR A 120 -15.28 1.61 -20.03
N GLN A 121 -15.80 1.76 -18.81
CA GLN A 121 -15.37 2.82 -17.90
C GLN A 121 -13.91 2.66 -17.47
N LEU A 122 -13.47 1.44 -17.15
CA LEU A 122 -12.08 1.15 -16.81
C LEU A 122 -11.12 1.37 -17.98
N GLU A 123 -11.51 0.99 -19.19
CA GLU A 123 -10.73 1.28 -20.41
C GLU A 123 -10.54 2.79 -20.60
N SER A 124 -11.59 3.59 -20.37
CA SER A 124 -11.51 5.05 -20.37
C SER A 124 -10.61 5.60 -19.27
N LEU A 125 -10.69 5.06 -18.05
CA LEU A 125 -9.81 5.41 -16.94
C LEU A 125 -8.33 5.10 -17.22
N GLY A 126 -8.03 4.04 -17.96
CA GLY A 126 -6.68 3.68 -18.36
C GLY A 126 -6.06 4.64 -19.40
N GLY A 127 -6.91 5.32 -20.18
CA GLY A 127 -6.51 6.26 -21.24
C GLY A 127 -6.37 7.71 -20.76
N ASP A 128 -7.11 8.61 -21.40
CA ASP A 128 -7.00 10.06 -21.22
C ASP A 128 -7.45 10.52 -19.82
N ALA A 129 -8.40 9.82 -19.20
CA ALA A 129 -8.92 10.16 -17.89
C ALA A 129 -7.95 9.81 -16.75
N TYR A 130 -6.90 9.01 -16.99
CA TYR A 130 -5.99 8.51 -15.97
C TYR A 130 -5.39 9.60 -15.07
N GLN A 131 -5.00 10.75 -15.66
CA GLN A 131 -4.40 11.83 -14.87
C GLN A 131 -5.41 12.44 -13.88
N ALA A 132 -6.60 12.79 -14.37
CA ALA A 132 -7.61 13.48 -13.57
C ALA A 132 -8.31 12.54 -12.58
N GLU A 133 -8.61 11.32 -13.00
CA GLU A 133 -9.44 10.39 -12.26
C GLU A 133 -8.64 9.44 -11.35
N ILE A 134 -7.41 9.10 -11.72
CA ILE A 134 -6.58 8.19 -10.90
C ILE A 134 -5.46 8.95 -10.18
N LEU A 135 -4.61 9.70 -10.90
CA LEU A 135 -3.42 10.29 -10.26
C LEU A 135 -3.76 11.45 -9.34
N ASN A 136 -4.62 12.38 -9.77
CA ASN A 136 -5.02 13.52 -8.95
C ASN A 136 -5.82 13.10 -7.70
N LYS A 137 -6.69 12.08 -7.85
CA LYS A 137 -7.49 11.50 -6.76
C LYS A 137 -6.74 10.44 -5.95
N ARG A 138 -5.57 10.03 -6.44
CA ARG A 138 -4.70 8.99 -5.87
C ARG A 138 -5.39 7.63 -5.66
N LEU A 139 -6.21 7.20 -6.61
CA LEU A 139 -6.95 5.93 -6.48
C LEU A 139 -6.02 4.72 -6.57
N SER A 140 -6.05 3.87 -5.55
CA SER A 140 -5.31 2.62 -5.46
C SER A 140 -6.02 1.46 -6.17
N THR A 141 -5.35 0.31 -6.26
CA THR A 141 -5.98 -0.91 -6.81
C THR A 141 -7.20 -1.33 -6.00
N LEU A 142 -7.16 -1.15 -4.67
CA LEU A 142 -8.29 -1.46 -3.80
C LEU A 142 -9.48 -0.52 -4.07
N ASP A 143 -9.22 0.78 -4.24
CA ASP A 143 -10.28 1.76 -4.53
C ASP A 143 -10.99 1.44 -5.84
N ILE A 144 -10.24 1.05 -6.88
CA ILE A 144 -10.83 0.62 -8.16
C ILE A 144 -11.67 -0.66 -7.98
N LEU A 145 -11.18 -1.66 -7.24
CA LEU A 145 -11.93 -2.90 -7.01
C LEU A 145 -13.21 -2.71 -6.20
N GLU A 146 -13.31 -1.65 -5.40
CA GLU A 146 -14.53 -1.27 -4.68
C GLU A 146 -15.51 -0.47 -5.55
N LEU A 147 -15.00 0.38 -6.44
CA LEU A 147 -15.81 1.14 -7.41
C LEU A 147 -16.39 0.25 -8.52
N TYR A 148 -15.66 -0.80 -8.89
CA TYR A 148 -15.99 -1.72 -9.99
C TYR A 148 -16.10 -3.16 -9.45
N PRO A 149 -17.21 -3.50 -8.76
CA PRO A 149 -17.36 -4.79 -8.08
C PRO A 149 -17.49 -5.98 -9.04
N SER A 150 -17.80 -5.77 -10.33
CA SER A 150 -17.89 -6.88 -11.30
C SER A 150 -16.53 -7.49 -11.67
N CYS A 151 -15.44 -6.81 -11.33
CA CYS A 151 -14.07 -7.24 -11.59
C CYS A 151 -13.65 -8.37 -10.65
N ASP A 152 -13.54 -9.56 -11.22
CA ASP A 152 -13.23 -10.80 -10.50
C ASP A 152 -11.71 -11.00 -10.40
N LEU A 153 -11.07 -10.15 -9.60
CA LEU A 153 -9.67 -10.32 -9.24
C LEU A 153 -9.57 -11.20 -8.00
N SER A 154 -8.85 -12.33 -8.09
CA SER A 154 -8.57 -13.16 -6.92
C SER A 154 -7.55 -12.50 -5.99
N PHE A 155 -7.61 -12.80 -4.69
CA PHE A 155 -6.66 -12.28 -3.71
C PHE A 155 -5.17 -12.61 -4.04
N PRO A 156 -4.80 -13.81 -4.52
CA PRO A 156 -3.44 -14.07 -4.97
C PRO A 156 -2.99 -13.20 -6.15
N GLN A 157 -3.89 -12.89 -7.10
CA GLN A 157 -3.57 -11.95 -8.20
C GLN A 157 -3.39 -10.53 -7.66
N TYR A 158 -4.26 -10.10 -6.74
CA TYR A 158 -4.14 -8.82 -6.05
C TYR A 158 -2.78 -8.66 -5.37
N LEU A 159 -2.35 -9.63 -4.55
CA LEU A 159 -1.04 -9.57 -3.88
C LEU A 159 0.13 -9.47 -4.86
N ARG A 160 0.07 -10.15 -6.01
CA ARG A 160 1.11 -10.07 -7.06
C ARG A 160 1.16 -8.72 -7.76
N MET A 161 0.03 -8.00 -7.80
CA MET A 161 -0.03 -6.66 -8.40
C MET A 161 0.60 -5.60 -7.49
N LEU A 162 0.65 -5.84 -6.18
CA LEU A 162 1.14 -4.84 -5.23
C LEU A 162 2.67 -4.78 -5.21
N PRO A 163 3.27 -3.57 -5.21
CA PRO A 163 4.69 -3.43 -5.01
C PRO A 163 5.06 -3.63 -3.53
N SER A 164 6.34 -3.85 -3.27
CA SER A 164 6.87 -3.94 -1.91
C SER A 164 6.74 -2.63 -1.16
N LEU A 165 6.51 -2.72 0.15
CA LEU A 165 6.52 -1.58 1.06
C LEU A 165 7.93 -0.97 1.10
N ARG A 166 8.03 0.34 0.85
CA ARG A 166 9.33 1.01 0.71
C ARG A 166 9.74 1.75 1.97
N VAL A 167 11.02 1.64 2.28
CA VAL A 167 11.69 2.47 3.28
C VAL A 167 11.68 3.93 2.81
N ARG A 168 11.38 4.84 3.74
CA ARG A 168 11.38 6.29 3.52
C ARG A 168 12.59 6.89 4.20
N GLN A 169 13.33 7.72 3.47
CA GLN A 169 14.47 8.46 3.99
C GLN A 169 14.03 9.89 4.32
N TYR A 170 14.44 10.37 5.49
CA TYR A 170 14.24 11.73 5.98
C TYR A 170 15.58 12.36 6.38
#